data_AF-A0A7V9GQH1-F1
#
_entry.id   AF-A0A7V9GQH1-F1
#
_cell.length_a   1.000
_cell.length_b   1.000
_cell.length_c   1.000
_cell.angle_alpha   90.00
_cell.angle_beta   90.00
_cell.angle_gamma   90.00
#
_symmetry.space_group_name_H-M   'P 1'
#
loop_
_entity.id
_entity.type
_entity.pdbx_description
1 polymer ?
#
loop_
_entity_poly.entity_id
_entity_poly.type
_entity_poly.pdbx_seq_one_letter_code
_entity_poly.pdbx_strand_id
1 'polypeptide(L)' 'MKKISLYLEPEVDRALARLAAGRSITKAELIRRTLSESVTAAGRPRPAASGVFAGPADLGAATDRYLADSGFGER' A
#
# COMPACT_ATOMS: atom_id res chain seq x y z
N MET A 1 16.89 -10.30 17.01
CA MET A 1 17.04 -10.57 15.56
C MET A 1 17.40 -12.03 15.35
N LYS A 2 16.82 -12.70 14.35
CA LYS A 2 17.20 -14.06 13.94
C LYS A 2 18.18 -14.00 12.75
N LYS A 3 19.27 -14.75 12.79
CA LYS A 3 20.18 -14.91 11.64
C LYS A 3 19.54 -15.87 10.64
N ILE A 4 19.51 -15.48 9.37
CA ILE A 4 18.94 -16.26 8.27
C ILE A 4 20.02 -16.38 7.20
N SER A 5 20.15 -17.56 6.62
CA SER A 5 20.99 -17.81 5.44
C SER A 5 20.07 -17.97 4.24
N LEU A 6 20.41 -17.33 3.13
CA LEU A 6 19.64 -17.37 1.89
C LEU A 6 20.62 -17.43 0.71
N TYR A 7 20.27 -18.18 -0.33
CA TYR A 7 21.06 -18.25 -1.55
C TYR A 7 20.66 -17.10 -2.47
N LEU A 8 21.65 -16.40 -3.03
CA LEU A 8 21.47 -15.34 -4.01
C LEU A 8 22.37 -15.61 -5.20
N GLU A 9 21.91 -15.18 -6.38
CA GLU A 9 22.80 -15.08 -7.53
C GLU A 9 23.99 -14.15 -7.21
N PRO A 10 25.23 -14.51 -7.58
CA PRO A 10 26.41 -13.71 -7.24
C PRO A 10 26.35 -12.27 -7.74
N GLU A 11 25.66 -12.03 -8.86
CA GLU A 11 25.44 -10.69 -9.42
C GLU A 11 24.52 -9.84 -8.56
N VAL A 12 23.49 -10.45 -7.96
CA VAL A 12 22.56 -9.79 -7.05
C VAL A 12 23.27 -9.38 -5.77
N ASP A 13 24.11 -10.26 -5.21
CA ASP A 13 24.88 -9.92 -4.00
C ASP A 13 25.81 -8.72 -4.23
N ARG A 14 26.51 -8.68 -5.38
CA ARG A 14 27.35 -7.55 -5.77
C ARG A 14 26.55 -6.27 -5.96
N ALA A 15 25.38 -6.35 -6.59
CA ALA A 15 24.50 -5.19 -6.77
C ALA A 15 24.01 -4.65 -5.42
N LEU A 16 23.61 -5.52 -4.50
CA LEU A 16 23.20 -5.16 -3.13
C LEU A 16 24.36 -4.51 -2.35
N ALA A 17 25.58 -5.03 -2.49
CA ALA A 17 26.76 -4.45 -1.84
C ALA A 17 27.04 -3.01 -2.34
N ARG A 18 26.99 -2.80 -3.66
CA ARG A 18 27.15 -1.45 -4.27
C ARG A 18 26.06 -0.49 -3.82
N LEU A 19 24.80 -0.94 -3.82
CA LEU A 19 23.67 -0.11 -3.40
C LEU A 19 23.75 0.27 -1.92
N ALA A 20 24.15 -0.67 -1.06
CA ALA A 20 24.33 -0.41 0.38
C ALA A 20 25.46 0.59 0.63
N ALA A 21 26.59 0.44 -0.08
CA ALA A 21 27.71 1.37 -0.02
C ALA A 21 27.30 2.79 -0.46
N GLY A 22 26.56 2.92 -1.57
CA GLY A 22 26.04 4.21 -2.04
C GLY A 22 25.04 4.87 -1.08
N ARG A 23 24.48 4.12 -0.13
CA ARG A 23 23.56 4.61 0.90
C ARG A 23 24.21 4.72 2.28
N SER A 24 25.52 4.48 2.40
CA SER A 24 26.26 4.48 3.67
C SER A 24 25.64 3.59 4.75
N ILE A 25 25.05 2.45 4.36
CA ILE A 25 24.48 1.45 5.28
C ILE A 25 25.05 0.07 5.01
N THR A 26 24.84 -0.85 5.96
CA THR A 26 25.25 -2.25 5.76
C THR A 26 24.35 -2.97 4.76
N LYS A 27 24.90 -3.94 4.02
CA LYS A 27 24.13 -4.82 3.11
C LYS A 27 22.96 -5.50 3.84
N ALA A 28 23.17 -5.93 5.08
CA ALA A 28 22.13 -6.56 5.89
C ALA A 28 21.00 -5.59 6.26
N GLU A 29 21.31 -4.32 6.54
CA GLU A 29 20.29 -3.30 6.80
C GLU A 29 19.47 -2.99 5.55
N LEU A 30 20.12 -2.85 4.40
CA LEU A 30 19.44 -2.68 3.12
C LEU A 30 18.44 -3.82 2.86
N ILE A 31 18.88 -5.09 3.02
CA ILE A 31 18.04 -6.27 2.82
C ILE A 31 16.85 -6.25 3.79
N ARG A 32 17.08 -5.96 5.08
CA ARG A 32 16.00 -5.87 6.07
C ARG A 32 14.93 -4.84 5.70
N ARG A 33 15.33 -3.60 5.37
CA ARG A 33 14.40 -2.53 5.00
C ARG A 33 13.59 -2.91 3.77
N THR A 34 14.27 -3.38 2.73
CA THR A 34 13.64 -3.76 1.46
C THR A 34 12.61 -4.88 1.67
N LEU A 35 12.95 -5.91 2.44
CA LEU A 35 12.02 -7.01 2.75
C LEU A 35 10.84 -6.53 3.60
N SER A 36 11.08 -5.68 4.61
CA SER A 36 10.01 -5.10 5.43
C SER A 36 9.03 -4.29 4.58
N GLU A 37 9.55 -3.39 3.74
CA GLU A 37 8.75 -2.57 2.83
C GLU A 37 7.94 -3.42 1.86
N SER A 38 8.56 -4.46 1.29
CA SER A 38 7.89 -5.38 0.34
C SER A 38 6.73 -6.13 0.99
N VAL A 39 6.93 -6.64 2.21
CA VAL A 39 5.89 -7.36 2.95
C VAL A 39 4.75 -6.42 3.37
N THR A 40 5.07 -5.22 3.86
CA THR A 40 4.05 -4.22 4.23
C THR A 40 3.25 -3.73 3.02
N ALA A 41 3.91 -3.54 1.87
CA ALA A 41 3.23 -3.15 0.63
C ALA A 41 2.30 -4.25 0.10
N ALA A 42 2.70 -5.52 0.19
CA ALA A 42 1.87 -6.66 -0.22
C ALA A 42 0.62 -6.82 0.66
N GLY A 43 0.71 -6.45 1.94
CA GLY A 43 -0.39 -6.58 2.90
C GLY A 43 -1.39 -5.43 2.94
N ARG A 44 -1.19 -4.35 2.16
CA ARG A 44 -2.14 -3.23 2.13
C ARG A 44 -3.23 -3.54 1.10
N PRO A 45 -4.46 -3.93 1.48
CA PRO A 45 -5.57 -3.87 0.54
C PRO A 45 -5.64 -2.43 0.06
N ARG A 46 -5.33 -2.21 -1.22
CA ARG A 46 -5.60 -0.93 -1.86
C ARG A 46 -7.09 -0.69 -1.66
N PRO A 47 -7.53 0.41 -1.02
CA PRO A 47 -8.93 0.76 -1.06
C PRO A 47 -9.25 0.96 -2.54
N ALA A 48 -9.92 -0.01 -3.15
CA ALA A 48 -10.38 0.11 -4.54
C ALA A 48 -11.51 1.15 -4.65
N ALA A 49 -11.96 1.68 -3.51
CA ALA A 49 -13.14 2.52 -3.40
C ALA A 49 -12.89 3.91 -2.78
N SER A 50 -11.78 4.57 -3.07
CA SER A 50 -11.72 6.03 -2.85
C SER A 50 -12.39 6.74 -4.03
N GLY A 51 -13.64 7.18 -3.85
CA GLY A 51 -14.36 8.01 -4.85
C GLY A 51 -15.28 7.26 -5.83
N VAL A 52 -15.75 6.05 -5.51
CA VAL A 52 -16.73 5.32 -6.36
C VAL A 52 -18.07 6.05 -6.45
N PHE A 53 -18.34 6.92 -5.48
CA PHE A 53 -19.52 7.77 -5.46
C PHE A 53 -19.11 9.23 -5.30
N ALA A 54 -19.53 10.06 -6.25
CA ALA A 54 -19.59 11.51 -6.07
C ALA A 54 -20.95 11.81 -5.46
N GLY A 55 -20.97 12.28 -4.22
CA GLY A 55 -22.21 12.60 -3.52
C GLY A 55 -21.96 13.31 -2.20
N PRO A 56 -23.00 13.91 -1.60
CA PRO A 56 -22.91 14.56 -0.30
C PRO A 56 -22.36 13.60 0.77
N ALA A 57 -21.44 14.09 1.61
CA ALA A 57 -20.72 13.28 2.60
C ALA A 57 -21.61 12.66 3.69
N ASP A 58 -22.84 13.16 3.84
CA ASP A 58 -23.79 12.72 4.86
C ASP A 58 -25.21 12.66 4.27
N LEU A 59 -25.58 11.48 3.79
CA LEU A 59 -26.95 11.20 3.34
C LEU A 59 -27.89 10.95 4.53
N GLY A 60 -27.37 10.58 5.70
CA GLY A 60 -28.18 10.23 6.87
C GLY A 60 -28.91 11.44 7.44
N ALA A 61 -28.25 12.61 7.48
CA ALA A 61 -28.82 13.85 7.99
C ALA A 61 -29.97 14.42 7.14
N ALA A 62 -30.12 14.01 5.88
CA ALA A 62 -31.08 14.60 4.95
C ALA A 62 -31.72 13.56 4.00
N THR A 63 -31.85 12.31 4.47
CA THR A 63 -32.35 11.17 3.68
C THR A 63 -33.65 11.52 2.94
N ASP A 64 -34.63 12.08 3.65
CA ASP A 64 -35.96 12.39 3.08
C ASP A 64 -35.91 13.43 1.97
N ARG A 65 -35.04 14.45 2.11
CA ARG A 65 -34.86 15.48 1.08
C ARG A 65 -34.30 14.88 -0.21
N TYR A 66 -33.25 14.06 -0.09
CA TYR A 66 -32.61 13.47 -1.28
C TYR A 66 -33.48 12.41 -1.94
N LEU A 67 -34.32 11.68 -1.20
CA LEU A 67 -35.30 10.77 -1.77
C LEU A 67 -36.38 11.51 -2.57
N ALA A 68 -36.85 12.66 -2.08
CA ALA A 68 -37.80 13.50 -2.79
C ALA A 68 -37.19 14.12 -4.05
N ASP A 69 -35.98 14.69 -3.96
CA ASP A 69 -35.32 15.39 -5.07
C ASP A 69 -34.86 14.44 -6.20
N SER A 70 -34.65 13.16 -5.90
CA SER A 70 -34.17 12.17 -6.88
C SER A 70 -35.28 11.47 -7.67
N GLY A 71 -36.56 11.74 -7.36
CA GLY A 71 -37.71 11.08 -8.02
C GLY A 71 -37.80 9.59 -7.71
N PHE A 72 -37.30 9.17 -6.55
CA PHE A 72 -37.26 7.76 -6.16
C PHE A 72 -38.68 7.19 -6.03
N GLY A 73 -39.04 6.25 -6.90
CA GLY A 73 -40.34 5.56 -6.87
C GLY A 73 -41.33 6.00 -7.96
N GLU A 74 -40.99 6.99 -8.79
CA GLU A 74 -41.81 7.34 -9.96
C GLU A 74 -41.44 6.43 -11.16
N ARG A 75 -42.43 5.68 -11.64
CA ARG A 75 -42.41 4.93 -12.92
C ARG A 75 -43.63 5.32 -13.73
#